data_AF-A0A1W9L3U0-F1
#
_entry.id   AF-A0A1W9L3U0-F1
#
_cell.length_a   1.000
_cell.length_b   1.000
_cell.length_c   1.000
_cell.angle_alpha   90.00
_cell.angle_beta   90.00
_cell.angle_gamma   90.00
#
_symmetry.space_group_name_H-M   'P 1'
#
loop_
_entity.id
_entity.type
_entity.pdbx_description
1 polymer ?
#
loop_
_entity_poly.entity_id
_entity_poly.type
_entity_poly.pdbx_seq_one_letter_code
_entity_poly.pdbx_strand_id
1 'polypeptide(L)'
;MSAKTVFVEYSDKPPPEKYEEYTAETLSKATLLERGYSIIYKIRGYLVNCSEKQERLILSEQDYFTFSRQIDSLIPNYLASLLNRRGLWFVGNPPKNWEERLLIYAILEKRQSTQQKLVFAENMDQFSSIYLKKKGFEHYAVDLSELSHRLRAHLGG
;
A
#
# COMPACT_ATOMS: atom_id res chain seq x y z
N MET A 1 -4.45 -21.26 14.41
CA MET A 1 -4.12 -20.24 13.39
C MET A 1 -2.90 -19.49 13.89
N SER A 2 -1.78 -19.51 13.16
CA SER A 2 -0.57 -18.76 13.57
C SER A 2 -0.81 -17.26 13.37
N ALA A 3 -0.53 -16.45 14.39
CA ALA A 3 -0.62 -15.00 14.29
C ALA A 3 0.34 -14.52 13.19
N LYS A 4 -0.18 -13.85 12.15
CA LYS A 4 0.67 -13.31 11.09
C LYS A 4 1.47 -12.13 11.64
N THR A 5 2.79 -12.23 11.56
CA THR A 5 3.71 -11.20 12.00
C THR A 5 3.95 -10.15 10.93
N VAL A 6 4.10 -8.90 11.38
CA VAL A 6 4.40 -7.73 10.56
C VAL A 6 5.70 -7.13 11.06
N PHE A 7 6.54 -6.65 10.15
CA PHE A 7 7.78 -5.97 10.49
C PHE A 7 7.56 -4.45 10.44
N VAL A 8 8.11 -3.75 11.42
CA VAL A 8 8.02 -2.30 11.54
C VAL A 8 9.40 -1.70 11.46
N GLU A 9 9.55 -0.69 10.63
CA GLU A 9 10.77 0.10 10.48
C GLU A 9 10.41 1.57 10.73
N TYR A 10 11.27 2.25 11.49
CA TYR A 10 11.10 3.66 11.85
C TYR A 10 12.15 4.47 11.12
N SER A 11 11.72 5.46 10.32
CA SER A 11 12.62 6.29 9.52
C SER A 11 13.49 7.24 10.36
N ASP A 12 13.09 7.54 11.59
CA ASP A 12 13.81 8.38 12.55
C ASP A 12 14.84 7.60 13.38
N LYS A 13 15.02 6.31 13.09
CA LYS A 13 15.97 5.43 13.79
C LYS A 13 16.90 4.75 12.78
N PRO A 14 18.13 4.42 13.18
CA PRO A 14 18.98 3.57 12.35
C PRO A 14 18.29 2.23 12.08
N PRO A 15 18.49 1.63 10.89
CA PRO A 15 17.96 0.31 10.58
C PRO A 15 18.37 -0.69 11.67
N PRO A 16 17.44 -1.46 12.24
CA PRO A 16 17.77 -2.38 13.32
C PRO A 16 18.64 -3.53 12.79
N GLU A 17 19.57 -4.01 13.61
CA GLU A 17 20.38 -5.20 13.29
C GLU A 17 19.50 -6.45 13.08
N LYS A 18 18.34 -6.49 13.74
CA LYS A 18 17.30 -7.52 13.57
C LYS A 18 15.94 -6.86 13.55
N TYR A 19 15.14 -7.17 12.53
CA TYR A 19 13.77 -6.70 12.45
C TYR A 19 12.92 -7.41 13.49
N GLU A 20 12.27 -6.62 14.34
CA GLU A 20 11.33 -7.14 15.31
C GLU A 20 10.01 -7.51 14.64
N GLU A 21 9.48 -8.63 15.12
CA GLU A 21 8.26 -9.25 14.66
C GLU A 21 7.08 -8.76 15.52
N TYR A 22 6.15 -7.98 14.94
CA TYR A 22 4.99 -7.42 15.63
C TYR A 22 3.71 -8.19 15.28
N THR A 23 2.88 -8.46 16.29
CA THR A 23 1.51 -8.94 16.08
C THR A 23 0.60 -7.78 15.70
N ALA A 24 -0.55 -8.09 15.09
CA ALA A 24 -1.59 -7.11 14.78
C ALA A 24 -2.10 -6.36 16.02
N GLU A 25 -2.12 -7.01 17.20
CA GLU A 25 -2.54 -6.38 18.46
C GLU A 25 -1.49 -5.40 19.01
N THR A 26 -0.21 -5.73 18.91
CA THR A 26 0.86 -4.82 19.34
C THR A 26 0.90 -3.58 18.46
N LEU A 27 0.72 -3.77 17.14
CA LEU A 27 0.64 -2.67 16.18
C LEU A 27 -0.56 -1.75 16.42
N SER A 28 -1.73 -2.30 16.73
CA SER A 28 -2.93 -1.47 16.97
C SER A 28 -2.78 -0.59 18.21
N LYS A 29 -2.09 -1.10 19.26
CA LYS A 29 -1.80 -0.36 20.49
C LYS A 29 -0.71 0.71 20.31
N ALA A 30 0.12 0.60 19.28
CA ALA A 30 1.19 1.57 19.03
C ALA A 30 0.66 2.95 18.63
N THR A 31 -0.58 3.05 18.12
CA THR A 31 -1.24 4.32 17.76
C THR A 31 -0.34 5.23 16.90
N LEU A 32 0.35 4.64 15.92
CA LEU A 32 1.44 5.29 15.18
C LEU A 32 0.95 6.55 14.44
N LEU A 33 -0.25 6.50 13.85
CA LEU A 33 -0.84 7.65 13.17
C LEU A 33 -1.18 8.77 14.15
N GLU A 34 -1.75 8.45 15.31
CA GLU A 34 -2.11 9.42 16.34
C GLU A 34 -0.86 10.09 16.93
N ARG A 35 0.28 9.41 16.89
CA ARG A 35 1.60 9.93 17.28
C ARG A 35 2.29 10.74 16.17
N GLY A 36 1.64 10.95 15.03
CA GLY A 36 2.15 11.76 13.93
C GLY A 36 3.04 11.01 12.92
N TYR A 37 3.20 9.69 13.06
CA TYR A 37 3.91 8.90 12.06
C TYR A 37 3.05 8.65 10.81
N SER A 38 3.72 8.49 9.68
CA SER A 38 3.10 7.96 8.45
C SER A 38 3.34 6.44 8.37
N ILE A 39 2.32 5.68 7.99
CA ILE A 39 2.43 4.23 7.82
C ILE A 39 2.59 3.91 6.34
N ILE A 40 3.70 3.27 5.99
CA ILE A 40 3.97 2.80 4.62
C ILE A 40 3.71 1.29 4.58
N TYR A 41 2.71 0.87 3.80
CA TYR A 41 2.39 -0.55 3.63
C TYR A 41 2.95 -1.08 2.30
N LYS A 42 3.93 -1.98 2.37
CA LYS A 42 4.60 -2.56 1.20
C LYS A 42 3.89 -3.85 0.76
N ILE A 43 2.87 -3.72 -0.09
CA ILE A 43 1.99 -4.83 -0.52
C ILE A 43 2.74 -5.94 -1.25
N ARG A 44 3.65 -5.59 -2.16
CA ARG A 44 4.42 -6.56 -2.97
C ARG A 44 5.60 -7.18 -2.21
N GLY A 45 5.68 -6.94 -0.91
CA GLY A 45 6.84 -7.29 -0.10
C GLY A 45 7.93 -6.23 -0.19
N TYR A 46 9.06 -6.56 0.41
CA TYR A 46 10.22 -5.71 0.51
C TYR A 46 11.46 -6.59 0.60
N LEU A 47 12.56 -6.11 0.02
CA LEU A 47 13.87 -6.72 0.18
C LEU A 47 14.52 -6.13 1.42
N VAL A 48 14.96 -6.99 2.33
CA VAL A 48 15.84 -6.62 3.43
C VAL A 48 17.15 -7.35 3.22
N ASN A 49 18.27 -6.67 3.45
CA ASN A 49 19.60 -7.28 3.53
C ASN A 49 19.74 -8.19 4.78
N CYS A 50 18.80 -9.10 5.02
CA CYS A 50 18.83 -10.05 6.14
C CYS A 50 18.94 -11.46 5.58
N SER A 51 20.02 -12.11 5.97
CA SER A 51 20.52 -13.35 5.39
C SER A 51 19.62 -14.58 5.52
N GLU A 52 18.53 -14.62 6.31
CA GLU A 52 17.93 -15.93 6.63
C GLU A 52 16.41 -16.07 6.85
N LYS A 53 15.54 -15.04 6.83
CA LYS A 53 14.09 -15.30 7.07
C LYS A 53 13.10 -14.51 6.22
N GLN A 54 12.42 -15.29 5.37
CA GLN A 54 11.15 -15.07 4.65
C GLN A 54 10.95 -13.70 4.00
N GLU A 55 11.58 -13.57 2.84
CA GLU A 55 11.08 -12.74 1.75
C GLU A 55 9.63 -13.15 1.43
N ARG A 56 8.66 -12.26 1.64
CA ARG A 56 7.31 -12.41 1.09
C ARG A 56 7.14 -11.45 -0.07
N LEU A 57 7.86 -11.75 -1.15
CA LEU A 57 7.69 -11.04 -2.42
C LEU A 57 6.50 -11.63 -3.16
N ILE A 58 5.66 -10.75 -3.72
CA ILE A 58 4.59 -11.15 -4.64
C ILE A 58 5.19 -11.11 -6.04
N LEU A 59 5.64 -12.26 -6.54
CA LEU A 59 6.34 -12.37 -7.82
C LEU A 59 5.55 -13.13 -8.87
N SER A 60 4.82 -14.16 -8.46
CA SER A 60 4.05 -15.02 -9.36
C SER A 60 2.57 -14.64 -9.38
N GLU A 61 1.87 -15.01 -10.45
CA GLU A 61 0.42 -14.90 -10.56
C GLU A 61 -0.31 -15.57 -9.38
N GLN A 62 0.19 -16.74 -8.95
CA GLN A 62 -0.34 -17.46 -7.79
C GLN A 62 -0.23 -16.65 -6.50
N ASP A 63 0.82 -15.84 -6.34
CA ASP A 63 0.99 -14.97 -5.18
C ASP A 63 -0.06 -13.86 -5.16
N TYR A 64 -0.37 -13.27 -6.33
CA TYR A 64 -1.41 -12.25 -6.45
C TYR A 64 -2.80 -12.80 -6.13
N PHE A 65 -3.14 -14.00 -6.62
CA PHE A 65 -4.40 -14.64 -6.27
C PHE A 65 -4.46 -15.01 -4.79
N THR A 66 -3.37 -15.55 -4.24
CA THR A 66 -3.27 -15.88 -2.82
C THR A 66 -3.44 -14.62 -1.96
N PHE A 67 -2.79 -13.52 -2.34
CA PHE A 67 -2.93 -12.22 -1.69
C PHE A 67 -4.39 -11.75 -1.71
N SER A 68 -5.04 -11.74 -2.87
CA SER A 68 -6.42 -11.25 -3.00
C SER A 68 -7.40 -12.03 -2.12
N ARG A 69 -7.25 -13.36 -2.05
CA ARG A 69 -8.06 -14.24 -1.19
C ARG A 69 -7.77 -14.06 0.30
N GLN A 70 -6.55 -13.66 0.63
CA GLN A 70 -6.09 -13.53 2.01
C GLN A 70 -6.04 -12.08 2.51
N ILE A 71 -6.55 -11.11 1.75
CA ILE A 71 -6.37 -9.70 2.09
C ILE A 71 -6.93 -9.35 3.47
N ASP A 72 -8.02 -10.01 3.87
CA ASP A 72 -8.61 -9.88 5.19
C ASP A 72 -7.66 -10.24 6.33
N SER A 73 -6.74 -11.18 6.08
CA SER A 73 -5.72 -11.62 7.03
C SER A 73 -4.41 -10.83 6.90
N LEU A 74 -4.18 -10.14 5.77
CA LEU A 74 -2.94 -9.44 5.48
C LEU A 74 -2.98 -7.99 5.91
N ILE A 75 -4.14 -7.33 5.80
CA ILE A 75 -4.34 -5.97 6.32
C ILE A 75 -4.97 -6.10 7.71
N PRO A 76 -4.22 -5.79 8.80
CA PRO A 76 -4.77 -5.77 10.15
C PRO A 76 -6.07 -4.94 10.23
N ASN A 77 -7.05 -5.42 11.01
CA ASN A 77 -8.34 -4.75 11.15
C ASN A 77 -8.23 -3.29 11.60
N TYR A 78 -7.21 -2.95 12.39
CA TYR A 78 -6.96 -1.56 12.78
C TYR A 78 -6.55 -0.68 11.59
N LEU A 79 -5.75 -1.19 10.64
CA LEU A 79 -5.46 -0.46 9.41
C LEU A 79 -6.71 -0.38 8.53
N ALA A 80 -7.50 -1.45 8.44
CA ALA A 80 -8.75 -1.44 7.69
C ALA A 80 -9.73 -0.37 8.23
N SER A 81 -9.85 -0.21 9.56
CA SER A 81 -10.71 0.82 10.15
C SER A 81 -10.19 2.24 9.88
N LEU A 82 -8.88 2.43 9.86
CA LEU A 82 -8.24 3.69 9.48
C LEU A 82 -8.44 4.02 7.99
N LEU A 83 -8.27 3.04 7.11
CA LEU A 83 -8.55 3.16 5.68
C LEU A 83 -10.02 3.49 5.42
N ASN A 84 -10.94 3.02 6.27
CA ASN A 84 -12.37 3.31 6.15
C ASN A 84 -12.73 4.77 6.45
N ARG A 85 -11.90 5.50 7.19
CA ARG A 85 -12.14 6.90 7.59
C ARG A 85 -11.46 7.92 6.69
N ARG A 86 -10.55 7.50 5.81
CA ARG A 86 -9.72 8.39 4.98
C ARG A 86 -10.05 8.21 3.51
N GLY A 87 -9.81 9.23 2.69
CA GLY A 87 -9.84 9.11 1.23
C GLY A 87 -8.74 8.17 0.71
N LEU A 88 -8.90 7.67 -0.51
CA LEU A 88 -7.89 6.83 -1.19
C LEU A 88 -7.46 7.49 -2.48
N TRP A 89 -6.18 7.83 -2.58
CA TRP A 89 -5.63 8.56 -3.71
C TRP A 89 -4.55 7.72 -4.40
N PHE A 90 -4.67 7.58 -5.72
CA PHE A 90 -3.61 7.04 -6.58
C PHE A 90 -2.87 8.20 -7.25
N VAL A 91 -1.54 8.17 -7.23
CA VAL A 91 -0.70 9.26 -7.74
C VAL A 91 0.33 8.68 -8.71
N GLY A 92 0.45 9.29 -9.89
CA GLY A 92 1.53 9.05 -10.86
C GLY A 92 1.31 7.86 -11.79
N ASN A 93 0.83 6.72 -11.30
CA ASN A 93 0.68 5.50 -12.09
C ASN A 93 -0.70 4.86 -11.89
N PRO A 94 -1.67 5.09 -12.80
CA PRO A 94 -2.91 4.34 -12.79
C PRO A 94 -2.64 2.85 -13.09
N PRO A 95 -3.52 1.92 -12.65
CA PRO A 95 -3.30 0.48 -12.78
C PRO A 95 -3.38 0.03 -14.23
N LYS A 96 -2.24 -0.33 -14.82
CA LYS A 96 -2.15 -0.72 -16.23
C LYS A 96 -2.40 -2.21 -16.42
N ASN A 97 -1.99 -3.03 -15.46
CA ASN A 97 -1.95 -4.48 -15.60
C ASN A 97 -3.02 -5.16 -14.74
N TRP A 98 -3.29 -6.44 -14.97
CA TRP A 98 -4.34 -7.16 -14.24
C TRP A 98 -3.97 -7.33 -12.76
N GLU A 99 -2.69 -7.47 -12.44
CA GLU A 99 -2.13 -7.62 -11.10
C GLU A 99 -2.45 -6.38 -10.25
N GLU A 100 -2.17 -5.19 -10.80
CA GLU A 100 -2.44 -3.91 -10.14
C GLU A 100 -3.94 -3.72 -9.92
N ARG A 101 -4.75 -4.05 -10.93
CA ARG A 101 -6.21 -4.02 -10.81
C ARG A 101 -6.74 -4.99 -9.76
N LEU A 102 -6.13 -6.17 -9.61
CA LEU A 102 -6.48 -7.14 -8.59
C LEU A 102 -6.13 -6.63 -7.19
N LEU A 103 -4.95 -6.03 -7.02
CA LEU A 103 -4.55 -5.41 -5.75
C LEU A 103 -5.50 -4.27 -5.36
N ILE A 104 -5.83 -3.38 -6.29
CA ILE A 104 -6.77 -2.29 -6.06
C ILE A 104 -8.14 -2.85 -5.69
N TYR A 105 -8.62 -3.85 -6.44
CA TYR A 105 -9.89 -4.50 -6.16
C TYR A 105 -9.93 -5.04 -4.73
N ALA A 106 -8.90 -5.76 -4.31
CA ALA A 106 -8.84 -6.33 -2.97
C ALA A 106 -8.84 -5.24 -1.89
N ILE A 107 -8.07 -4.14 -2.07
CA ILE A 107 -8.07 -3.00 -1.14
C ILE A 107 -9.47 -2.38 -1.04
N LEU A 108 -10.14 -2.21 -2.18
CA LEU A 108 -11.48 -1.65 -2.25
C LEU A 108 -12.52 -2.56 -1.59
N GLU A 109 -12.41 -3.89 -1.73
CA GLU A 109 -13.29 -4.83 -1.02
C GLU A 109 -13.11 -4.75 0.49
N LYS A 110 -11.87 -4.62 0.96
CA LYS A 110 -11.59 -4.46 2.39
C LYS A 110 -12.12 -3.14 2.95
N ARG A 111 -12.26 -2.14 2.08
CA ARG A 111 -12.67 -0.79 2.44
C ARG A 111 -14.17 -0.60 2.21
N GLN A 112 -14.94 -0.53 3.28
CA GLN A 112 -16.37 -0.17 3.27
C GLN A 112 -16.59 1.35 3.25
N SER A 113 -15.57 2.13 2.89
CA SER A 113 -15.62 3.59 2.93
C SER A 113 -16.38 4.20 1.76
N THR A 114 -17.16 5.22 2.07
CA THR A 114 -17.73 6.15 1.09
C THR A 114 -16.85 7.37 0.84
N GLN A 115 -15.69 7.47 1.50
CA GLN A 115 -14.78 8.61 1.36
C GLN A 115 -14.19 8.70 -0.05
N GLN A 116 -13.83 9.92 -0.45
CA GLN A 116 -13.39 10.25 -1.81
C GLN A 116 -12.27 9.32 -2.30
N LYS A 117 -12.36 8.97 -3.58
CA LYS A 117 -11.41 8.15 -4.32
C LYS A 117 -10.88 8.98 -5.49
N LEU A 118 -9.58 9.26 -5.49
CA LEU A 118 -8.95 10.13 -6.48
C LEU A 118 -7.85 9.40 -7.23
N VAL A 119 -7.67 9.76 -8.50
CA VAL A 119 -6.49 9.37 -9.27
C VAL A 119 -5.89 10.63 -9.93
N PHE A 120 -4.60 10.85 -9.67
CA PHE A 120 -3.81 11.94 -10.25
C PHE A 120 -2.83 11.34 -11.26
N ALA A 121 -3.10 11.54 -12.54
CA ALA A 121 -2.26 11.02 -13.61
C ALA A 121 -2.43 11.88 -14.86
N GLU A 122 -1.34 12.33 -15.46
CA GLU A 122 -1.35 13.13 -16.69
C GLU A 122 -2.02 12.37 -17.84
N ASN A 123 -1.56 11.14 -18.07
CA ASN A 123 -1.99 10.29 -19.15
C ASN A 123 -2.54 8.98 -18.60
N MET A 124 -3.77 8.65 -18.99
CA MET A 124 -4.42 7.39 -18.63
C MET A 124 -5.04 6.77 -19.88
N ASP A 125 -4.74 5.50 -20.14
CA ASP A 125 -5.33 4.78 -21.25
C ASP A 125 -6.85 4.61 -21.04
N GLN A 126 -7.56 4.40 -22.14
CA GLN A 126 -9.03 4.33 -22.14
C GLN A 126 -9.55 3.22 -21.20
N PHE A 127 -8.86 2.07 -21.14
CA PHE A 127 -9.29 0.96 -20.31
C PHE A 127 -9.16 1.32 -18.82
N SER A 128 -7.99 1.81 -18.39
CA SER A 128 -7.74 2.25 -17.02
C SER A 128 -8.73 3.32 -16.56
N SER A 129 -9.04 4.27 -17.45
CA SER A 129 -10.02 5.33 -17.21
C SER A 129 -11.42 4.77 -16.92
N ILE A 130 -11.91 3.88 -17.79
CA ILE A 130 -13.21 3.23 -17.61
C ILE A 130 -13.23 2.37 -16.34
N TYR A 131 -12.18 1.59 -16.09
CA TYR A 131 -12.06 0.75 -14.91
C TYR A 131 -12.14 1.56 -13.62
N LEU A 132 -11.30 2.60 -13.49
CA LEU A 132 -11.25 3.43 -12.28
C LEU A 132 -12.56 4.22 -12.09
N LYS A 133 -13.14 4.76 -13.17
CA LYS A 133 -14.46 5.42 -13.11
C LYS A 133 -15.54 4.47 -12.60
N LYS A 134 -15.57 3.21 -13.06
CA LYS A 134 -16.49 2.17 -12.54
C LYS A 134 -16.26 1.85 -11.07
N LYS A 135 -15.04 2.02 -10.55
CA LYS A 135 -14.71 1.86 -9.13
C LYS A 135 -14.96 3.12 -8.29
N GLY A 136 -15.48 4.18 -8.92
CA GLY A 136 -15.84 5.45 -8.28
C GLY A 136 -14.66 6.38 -8.04
N PHE A 137 -13.59 6.25 -8.82
CA PHE A 137 -12.48 7.21 -8.79
C PHE A 137 -12.79 8.42 -9.67
N GLU A 138 -12.45 9.59 -9.16
CA GLU A 138 -12.43 10.84 -9.90
C GLU A 138 -11.00 11.10 -10.41
N HIS A 139 -10.88 11.41 -11.69
CA HIS A 139 -9.58 11.59 -12.35
C HIS A 139 -9.22 13.07 -12.47
N TYR A 140 -8.02 13.40 -12.01
CA TYR A 140 -7.37 14.68 -12.17
C TYR A 140 -6.15 14.52 -13.08
N ALA A 141 -6.20 15.13 -14.26
CA ALA A 141 -5.08 15.20 -15.17
C ALA A 141 -4.05 16.20 -14.62
N VAL A 142 -2.97 15.68 -14.05
CA VAL A 142 -1.90 16.48 -13.44
C VAL A 142 -0.57 15.91 -13.90
N ASP A 143 0.29 16.78 -14.43
CA ASP A 143 1.69 16.45 -14.66
C ASP A 143 2.45 16.39 -13.32
N LEU A 144 3.01 15.22 -13.03
CA LEU A 144 3.76 14.93 -11.81
C LEU A 144 5.27 14.82 -12.08
N SER A 145 5.72 15.21 -13.28
CA SER A 145 7.11 15.19 -13.71
C SER A 145 7.99 16.06 -12.80
N GLU A 146 7.57 17.30 -12.53
CA GLU A 146 8.29 18.24 -11.67
C GLU A 146 8.37 17.74 -10.22
N LEU A 147 7.27 17.19 -9.68
CA LEU A 147 7.28 16.57 -8.35
C LEU A 147 8.27 15.40 -8.30
N SER A 148 8.23 14.54 -9.31
CA SER A 148 9.13 13.38 -9.42
C SER A 148 10.59 13.82 -9.53
N HIS A 149 10.87 14.87 -10.29
CA HIS A 149 12.20 15.44 -10.46
C HIS A 149 12.75 15.97 -9.12
N ARG A 150 11.96 16.78 -8.40
CA ARG A 150 12.34 17.31 -7.09
C ARG A 150 12.54 16.23 -6.04
N LEU A 151 11.67 15.22 -6.00
CA LEU A 151 11.81 14.09 -5.08
C LEU A 151 13.10 13.30 -5.34
N ARG A 152 13.45 13.05 -6.61
CA ARG A 152 14.72 12.39 -6.95
C ARG A 152 15.93 13.22 -6.55
N ALA A 153 15.89 14.54 -6.77
CA ALA A 153 16.97 15.43 -6.37
C ALA A 153 17.15 15.46 -4.85
N HIS A 154 16.07 15.33 -4.08
CA HIS A 154 16.12 15.32 -2.62
C HIS A 154 16.51 13.96 -2.01
N LEU A 155 16.20 12.85 -2.68
CA LEU A 155 16.50 11.48 -2.22
C LEU A 155 17.82 10.93 -2.75
N GLY A 156 18.41 11.55 -3.77
CA GLY A 156 19.67 11.16 -4.42
C GLY A 156 20.89 11.96 -3.96
N GLY A 157 20.79 12.71 -2.86
CA GLY A 157 21.88 13.47 -2.22
C GLY A 157 22.26 12.87 -0.87
#